data_AF-A0AAW9BPR0-F1
#
_entry.id   AF-A0AAW9BPR0-F1
#
_cell.length_a   1.000
_cell.length_b   1.000
_cell.length_c   1.000
_cell.angle_alpha   90.00
_cell.angle_beta   90.00
_cell.angle_gamma   90.00
#
_symmetry.space_group_name_H-M   'P 1'
#
loop_
_entity.id
_entity.type
_entity.pdbx_description
1 polymer ?
#
loop_
_entity_poly.entity_id
_entity_poly.type
_entity_poly.pdbx_seq_one_letter_code
_entity_poly.pdbx_strand_id
1 'polypeptide(L)'
;LAKWDQFGQAALKIAAIQTGQDDTCASFKPSCYTPGDKIHDALAPVVIPKPGELQGLDLQVFEEITSHYLQAHLPPSKYLVQEGVLKFDTHGLFGEPVSSFKITKRSCIETGWEHYFKGKETVQTISLNDLDKSNVSIPDVELKESTTTKPPLFTEASLLFAMYHAAKFEPNPILRNSLKESKGIGTPATRPTQIAT
;
A
#
# COMPACT_ATOMS: atom_id res chain seq x y z
N LEU A 1 -3.49 2.13 24.93
CA LEU A 1 -4.85 2.68 25.05
C LEU A 1 -5.31 3.25 23.72
N ALA A 2 -4.74 4.34 23.21
CA ALA A 2 -5.14 4.95 21.92
C ALA A 2 -5.23 3.98 20.71
N LYS A 3 -4.28 3.05 20.54
CA LYS A 3 -4.28 2.06 19.44
C LYS A 3 -5.43 1.04 19.56
N TRP A 4 -5.76 0.62 20.78
CA TRP A 4 -6.84 -0.34 21.03
C TRP A 4 -8.21 0.33 20.93
N ASP A 5 -8.32 1.60 21.33
CA ASP A 5 -9.51 2.41 21.09
C ASP A 5 -9.76 2.57 19.58
N GLN A 6 -8.71 2.83 18.81
CA GLN A 6 -8.74 2.87 17.34
C GLN A 6 -9.21 1.53 16.73
N PHE A 7 -8.70 0.40 17.22
CA PHE A 7 -9.17 -0.93 16.80
C PHE A 7 -10.66 -1.13 17.13
N GLY A 8 -11.11 -0.70 18.31
CA GLY A 8 -12.51 -0.75 18.70
C GLY A 8 -13.41 0.06 17.77
N GLN A 9 -13.02 1.29 17.42
CA GLN A 9 -13.76 2.13 16.48
C GLN A 9 -13.84 1.51 15.07
N ALA A 10 -12.73 0.97 14.58
CA ALA A 10 -12.70 0.26 13.29
C ALA A 10 -13.62 -0.98 13.32
N ALA A 11 -13.58 -1.77 14.38
CA ALA A 11 -14.41 -2.96 14.56
C ALA A 11 -15.91 -2.62 14.59
N LEU A 12 -16.29 -1.55 15.29
CA LEU A 12 -17.69 -1.07 15.32
C LEU A 12 -18.17 -0.65 13.92
N LYS A 13 -17.33 0.04 13.14
CA LYS A 13 -17.67 0.39 11.75
C LYS A 13 -17.84 -0.85 10.87
N ILE A 14 -16.94 -1.83 10.99
CA ILE A 14 -17.04 -3.10 10.25
C ILE A 14 -18.35 -3.82 10.59
N ALA A 15 -18.68 -3.91 11.88
CA ALA A 15 -19.93 -4.53 12.32
C ALA A 15 -21.14 -3.82 11.70
N ALA A 16 -21.20 -2.49 11.77
CA ALA A 16 -22.29 -1.71 11.18
C ALA A 16 -22.44 -1.93 9.66
N ILE A 17 -21.31 -2.01 8.93
CA ILE A 17 -21.30 -2.32 7.49
C ILE A 17 -21.88 -3.73 7.25
N GLN A 18 -21.39 -4.73 7.97
CA GLN A 18 -21.78 -6.13 7.77
C GLN A 18 -23.23 -6.41 8.17
N THR A 19 -23.77 -5.69 9.15
CA THR A 19 -25.17 -5.80 9.56
C THR A 19 -26.11 -4.91 8.74
N GLY A 20 -25.60 -4.17 7.74
CA GLY A 20 -26.39 -3.26 6.91
C GLY A 20 -26.93 -2.04 7.68
N GLN A 21 -26.33 -1.71 8.82
CA GLN A 21 -26.67 -0.54 9.65
C GLN A 21 -25.89 0.71 9.24
N ASP A 22 -25.02 0.61 8.25
CA ASP A 22 -24.20 1.70 7.75
C ASP A 22 -24.67 2.18 6.36
N ASP A 23 -25.42 3.29 6.32
CA ASP A 23 -25.97 3.83 5.07
C ASP A 23 -24.91 4.29 4.06
N THR A 24 -23.67 4.51 4.51
CA THR A 24 -22.57 4.98 3.65
C THR A 24 -21.89 3.87 2.87
N CYS A 25 -21.95 2.62 3.37
CA CYS A 25 -21.17 1.49 2.85
C CYS A 25 -21.92 0.15 2.93
N ALA A 26 -23.24 0.13 3.07
CA ALA A 26 -24.07 -1.07 3.32
C ALA A 26 -23.86 -2.24 2.34
N SER A 27 -23.33 -2.00 1.14
CA SER A 27 -23.07 -3.02 0.12
C SER A 27 -21.61 -3.47 0.03
N PHE A 28 -20.70 -2.96 0.87
CA PHE A 28 -19.29 -3.30 0.79
C PHE A 28 -19.04 -4.76 1.22
N LYS A 29 -18.50 -5.55 0.29
CA LYS A 29 -18.03 -6.91 0.54
C LYS A 29 -16.50 -6.94 0.52
N PRO A 30 -15.84 -7.32 1.64
CA PRO A 30 -14.39 -7.46 1.68
C PRO A 30 -13.86 -8.44 0.63
N SER A 31 -12.82 -8.05 -0.09
CA SER A 31 -12.19 -8.89 -1.14
C SER A 31 -11.41 -10.07 -0.57
N CYS A 32 -11.13 -10.08 0.73
CA CYS A 32 -10.47 -11.19 1.41
C CYS A 32 -11.34 -12.45 1.46
N TYR A 33 -12.65 -12.34 1.27
CA TYR A 33 -13.55 -13.48 1.14
C TYR A 33 -13.51 -14.04 -0.28
N THR A 34 -12.59 -14.97 -0.53
CA THR A 34 -12.46 -15.64 -1.83
C THR A 34 -13.17 -17.00 -1.82
N PRO A 35 -13.94 -17.34 -2.87
CA PRO A 35 -14.46 -18.70 -3.02
C PRO A 35 -13.31 -19.66 -3.38
N GLY A 36 -13.32 -20.87 -2.82
CA GLY A 36 -12.36 -21.93 -3.15
C GLY A 36 -11.85 -22.67 -1.92
N ASP A 37 -11.43 -23.92 -2.13
CA ASP A 37 -10.86 -24.75 -1.08
C ASP A 37 -9.43 -24.27 -0.77
N LYS A 38 -9.20 -23.86 0.47
CA LYS A 38 -7.91 -23.36 0.96
C LYS A 38 -7.45 -24.29 2.06
N ILE A 39 -6.17 -24.64 2.05
CA ILE A 39 -5.57 -25.48 3.09
C ILE A 39 -5.57 -24.77 4.47
N HIS A 40 -5.63 -23.44 4.46
CA HIS A 40 -5.74 -22.58 5.65
C HIS A 40 -6.31 -21.21 5.29
N ASP A 41 -6.88 -20.54 6.28
CA ASP A 41 -7.28 -19.14 6.22
C ASP A 41 -6.09 -18.20 6.45
N ALA A 42 -6.28 -16.92 6.13
CA ALA A 42 -5.33 -15.88 6.51
C ALA A 42 -5.28 -15.73 8.05
N LEU A 43 -4.14 -15.27 8.57
CA LEU A 43 -4.01 -14.98 10.00
C LEU A 43 -5.02 -13.92 10.42
N ALA A 44 -5.79 -14.21 11.46
CA ALA A 44 -6.83 -13.36 11.99
C ALA A 44 -6.82 -13.38 13.53
N PRO A 45 -7.22 -12.28 14.19
CA PRO A 45 -7.40 -12.27 15.63
C PRO A 45 -8.60 -13.16 15.99
N VAL A 46 -8.34 -14.25 16.72
CA VAL A 46 -9.37 -15.22 17.15
C VAL A 46 -9.83 -15.02 18.59
N VAL A 47 -9.02 -14.33 19.40
CA VAL A 47 -9.29 -14.08 20.82
C VAL A 47 -8.90 -12.63 21.13
N ILE A 48 -9.67 -11.99 22.01
CA ILE A 48 -9.31 -10.71 22.62
C ILE A 48 -8.51 -11.03 23.88
N PRO A 49 -7.17 -10.81 23.90
CA PRO A 49 -6.36 -11.13 25.06
C PRO A 49 -6.69 -10.18 26.21
N LYS A 50 -6.54 -10.66 27.44
CA LYS A 50 -6.73 -9.81 28.63
C LYS A 50 -5.61 -8.77 28.71
N PRO A 51 -5.88 -7.58 29.27
CA PRO A 51 -4.84 -6.57 29.48
C PRO A 51 -3.64 -7.16 30.23
N GLY A 52 -2.44 -6.98 29.68
CA GLY A 52 -1.18 -7.45 30.27
C GLY A 52 -0.80 -8.91 29.96
N GLU A 53 -1.68 -9.68 29.29
CA GLU A 53 -1.43 -11.08 28.93
C GLU A 53 -0.39 -11.22 27.81
N LEU A 54 -0.48 -10.37 26.78
CA LEU A 54 0.55 -10.26 25.74
C LEU A 54 1.46 -9.07 26.01
N GLN A 55 2.77 -9.26 25.85
CA GLN A 55 3.80 -8.23 26.05
C GLN A 55 4.88 -8.33 24.99
N GLY A 56 5.69 -7.28 24.85
CA GLY A 56 6.85 -7.27 23.96
C GLY A 56 6.49 -7.61 22.51
N LEU A 57 7.20 -8.58 21.94
CA LEU A 57 7.04 -9.00 20.54
C LEU A 57 5.67 -9.63 20.27
N ASP A 58 5.14 -10.44 21.20
CA ASP A 58 3.86 -11.13 21.02
C ASP A 58 2.71 -10.14 20.87
N LEU A 59 2.72 -9.09 21.69
CA LEU A 59 1.76 -8.00 21.58
C LEU A 59 1.90 -7.27 20.24
N GLN A 60 3.12 -6.97 19.80
CA GLN A 60 3.35 -6.28 18.52
C GLN A 60 2.84 -7.12 17.34
N VAL A 61 3.12 -8.42 17.32
CA VAL A 61 2.65 -9.33 16.26
C VAL A 61 1.13 -9.43 16.27
N PHE A 62 0.51 -9.59 17.45
CA PHE A 62 -0.95 -9.62 17.57
C PHE A 62 -1.59 -8.32 17.06
N GLU A 63 -1.03 -7.17 17.41
CA GLU A 63 -1.54 -5.88 16.97
C GLU A 63 -1.39 -5.67 15.45
N GLU A 64 -0.31 -6.16 14.84
CA GLU A 64 -0.14 -6.09 13.38
C GLU A 64 -1.12 -6.99 12.62
N ILE A 65 -1.35 -8.22 13.12
CA ILE A 65 -2.37 -9.14 12.58
C ILE A 65 -3.76 -8.50 12.71
N THR A 66 -4.07 -7.94 13.88
CA THR A 66 -5.36 -7.29 14.14
C THR A 66 -5.55 -6.07 13.24
N SER A 67 -4.52 -5.24 13.10
CA SER A 67 -4.54 -4.07 12.22
C SER A 67 -4.84 -4.46 10.77
N HIS A 68 -4.12 -5.45 10.23
CA HIS A 68 -4.34 -5.93 8.85
C HIS A 68 -5.71 -6.57 8.68
N TYR A 69 -6.16 -7.36 9.65
CA TYR A 69 -7.50 -7.96 9.63
C TYR A 69 -8.58 -6.87 9.53
N LEU A 70 -8.53 -5.85 10.40
CA LEU A 70 -9.51 -4.76 10.37
C LEU A 70 -9.46 -3.95 9.06
N GLN A 71 -8.25 -3.64 8.56
CA GLN A 71 -8.09 -2.95 7.28
C GLN A 71 -8.72 -3.72 6.11
N ALA A 72 -8.56 -5.05 6.08
CA ALA A 72 -9.12 -5.88 5.02
C ALA A 72 -10.66 -5.89 4.98
N HIS A 73 -11.31 -5.57 6.11
CA HIS A 73 -12.77 -5.55 6.24
C HIS A 73 -13.38 -4.15 6.11
N LEU A 74 -12.56 -3.12 5.91
CA LEU A 74 -13.00 -1.74 5.70
C LEU A 74 -12.94 -1.38 4.20
N PRO A 75 -13.78 -0.43 3.74
CA PRO A 75 -13.76 0.05 2.36
C PRO A 75 -12.39 0.59 1.94
N PRO A 76 -12.01 0.46 0.66
CA PRO A 76 -10.77 1.04 0.16
C PRO A 76 -10.80 2.56 0.23
N SER A 77 -9.64 3.17 0.43
CA SER A 77 -9.48 4.61 0.29
C SER A 77 -9.50 4.98 -1.20
N LYS A 78 -10.27 6.00 -1.57
CA LYS A 78 -10.35 6.50 -2.94
C LYS A 78 -9.54 7.76 -3.09
N TYR A 79 -8.83 7.84 -4.21
CA TYR A 79 -7.92 8.93 -4.52
C TYR A 79 -8.23 9.50 -5.89
N LEU A 80 -8.27 10.83 -5.97
CA LEU A 80 -8.26 11.55 -7.23
C LEU A 80 -6.79 11.77 -7.63
N VAL A 81 -6.38 11.18 -8.75
CA VAL A 81 -5.08 11.44 -9.37
C VAL A 81 -5.29 12.38 -10.54
N GLN A 82 -4.70 13.55 -10.47
CA GLN A 82 -4.68 14.54 -11.55
C GLN A 82 -3.29 14.59 -12.15
N GLU A 83 -3.21 14.56 -13.47
CA GLU A 83 -1.96 14.69 -14.21
C GLU A 83 -2.04 15.89 -15.15
N GLY A 84 -0.94 16.63 -15.22
CA GLY A 84 -0.76 17.74 -16.15
C GLY A 84 0.58 17.62 -16.86
N VAL A 85 0.63 18.10 -18.09
CA VAL A 85 1.88 18.19 -18.86
C VAL A 85 2.05 19.63 -19.31
N LEU A 86 3.16 20.24 -18.91
CA LEU A 86 3.59 21.56 -19.37
C LEU A 86 4.61 21.35 -20.49
N LYS A 87 4.40 22.02 -21.63
CA LYS A 87 5.31 21.98 -22.77
C LYS A 87 5.81 23.39 -23.06
N PHE A 88 7.12 23.51 -23.28
CA PHE A 88 7.77 24.77 -23.57
C PHE A 88 8.53 24.66 -24.89
N ASP A 89 8.38 25.66 -25.74
CA ASP A 89 9.08 25.77 -27.02
C ASP A 89 10.55 26.20 -26.80
N THR A 90 11.29 25.34 -26.12
CA THR A 90 12.70 25.49 -25.80
C THR A 90 13.36 24.12 -25.72
N HIS A 91 14.65 24.08 -25.99
CA HIS A 91 15.37 22.82 -26.10
C HIS A 91 15.49 22.14 -24.73
N GLY A 92 15.19 20.84 -24.69
CA GLY A 92 15.35 19.99 -23.53
C GLY A 92 16.82 19.71 -23.20
N LEU A 93 17.05 19.09 -22.04
CA LEU A 93 18.40 18.79 -21.55
C LEU A 93 19.19 17.87 -22.50
N PHE A 94 18.50 17.08 -23.32
CA PHE A 94 19.11 16.16 -24.29
C PHE A 94 18.91 16.62 -25.74
N GLY A 95 18.58 17.89 -25.96
CA GLY A 95 18.44 18.50 -27.29
C GLY A 95 17.08 18.26 -27.95
N GLU A 96 16.08 17.80 -27.21
CA GLU A 96 14.70 17.73 -27.71
C GLU A 96 14.20 19.14 -28.04
N PRO A 97 13.48 19.38 -29.15
CA PRO A 97 13.06 20.73 -29.54
C PRO A 97 12.05 21.36 -28.58
N VAL A 98 11.35 20.54 -27.79
CA VAL A 98 10.32 20.95 -26.84
C VAL A 98 10.60 20.32 -25.48
N SER A 99 10.76 21.16 -24.48
CA SER A 99 10.89 20.73 -23.09
C SER A 99 9.52 20.37 -22.51
N SER A 100 9.42 19.22 -21.85
CA SER A 100 8.15 18.71 -21.29
C SER A 100 8.30 18.35 -19.81
N PHE A 101 7.40 18.86 -18.98
CA PHE A 101 7.36 18.61 -17.55
C PHE A 101 6.02 17.98 -17.16
N LYS A 102 6.06 16.89 -16.40
CA LYS A 102 4.87 16.20 -15.89
C LYS A 102 4.62 16.58 -14.44
N ILE A 103 3.38 16.94 -14.14
CA ILE A 103 2.89 17.18 -12.78
C ILE A 103 1.88 16.06 -12.47
N THR A 104 2.05 15.40 -11.33
CA THR A 104 1.08 14.42 -10.81
C THR A 104 0.68 14.86 -9.41
N LYS A 105 -0.62 15.08 -9.19
CA LYS A 105 -1.20 15.33 -7.87
C LYS A 105 -2.11 14.18 -7.49
N ARG A 106 -1.94 13.65 -6.27
CA ARG A 106 -2.79 12.60 -5.69
C ARG A 106 -3.45 13.14 -4.43
N SER A 107 -4.79 13.17 -4.40
CA SER A 107 -5.58 13.67 -3.26
C SER A 107 -6.54 12.59 -2.78
N CYS A 108 -6.59 12.34 -1.48
CA CYS A 108 -7.57 11.42 -0.89
C CYS A 108 -8.96 12.09 -0.92
N ILE A 109 -9.94 11.44 -1.55
CA ILE A 109 -11.32 11.93 -1.63
C ILE A 109 -12.26 11.15 -0.70
N GLU A 110 -11.93 9.89 -0.44
CA GLU A 110 -12.61 9.05 0.54
C GLU A 110 -11.54 8.29 1.32
N THR A 111 -11.51 8.46 2.63
CA THR A 111 -10.43 7.91 3.46
C THR A 111 -10.53 6.40 3.63
N GLY A 112 -11.70 5.77 3.47
CA GLY A 112 -11.87 4.32 3.63
C GLY A 112 -11.22 3.81 4.93
N TRP A 113 -10.49 2.69 4.84
CA TRP A 113 -9.74 2.12 5.96
C TRP A 113 -8.71 3.09 6.56
N GLU A 114 -8.08 3.94 5.74
CA GLU A 114 -7.05 4.89 6.21
C GLU A 114 -7.59 5.86 7.26
N HIS A 115 -8.90 6.11 7.33
CA HIS A 115 -9.53 6.92 8.38
C HIS A 115 -9.13 6.48 9.79
N TYR A 116 -9.04 5.16 10.00
CA TYR A 116 -8.75 4.58 11.31
C TYR A 116 -7.26 4.42 11.52
N PHE A 117 -6.48 4.13 10.48
CA PHE A 117 -5.08 3.70 10.64
C PHE A 117 -4.04 4.73 10.22
N LYS A 118 -4.43 5.77 9.48
CA LYS A 118 -3.57 6.90 9.12
C LYS A 118 -4.11 8.15 9.80
N GLY A 119 -3.20 9.01 10.28
CA GLY A 119 -3.60 10.31 10.84
C GLY A 119 -4.42 11.11 9.83
N LYS A 120 -5.29 12.01 10.33
CA LYS A 120 -6.08 12.91 9.48
C LYS A 120 -5.17 13.85 8.70
N GLU A 121 -4.84 13.50 7.46
CA GLU A 121 -4.29 14.47 6.50
C GLU A 121 -5.45 15.16 5.79
N THR A 122 -5.89 16.30 6.33
CA THR A 122 -6.67 17.28 5.56
C THR A 122 -5.76 17.89 4.50
N VAL A 123 -5.66 17.24 3.35
CA VAL A 123 -4.99 17.83 2.19
C VAL A 123 -5.96 18.82 1.57
N GLN A 124 -5.59 20.11 1.54
CA GLN A 124 -6.30 21.08 0.72
C GLN A 124 -6.28 20.63 -0.74
N THR A 125 -7.46 20.33 -1.28
CA THR A 125 -7.65 19.89 -2.65
C THR A 125 -7.49 21.08 -3.61
N ILE A 126 -6.26 21.57 -3.81
CA ILE A 126 -5.95 22.41 -4.97
C ILE A 126 -6.17 21.54 -6.21
N SER A 127 -7.19 21.79 -7.01
CA SER A 127 -7.44 21.04 -8.23
C SER A 127 -6.53 21.57 -9.33
N LEU A 128 -5.83 20.69 -10.05
CA LEU A 128 -5.07 21.10 -11.24
C LEU A 128 -5.98 21.66 -12.36
N ASN A 129 -7.29 21.39 -12.31
CA ASN A 129 -8.26 21.97 -13.25
C ASN A 129 -8.55 23.45 -12.99
N ASP A 130 -8.32 23.92 -11.76
CA ASP A 130 -8.54 25.31 -11.38
C ASP A 130 -7.36 26.21 -11.78
N LEU A 131 -6.29 25.60 -12.31
CA LEU A 131 -5.12 26.32 -12.80
C LEU A 131 -5.48 27.03 -14.11
N ASP A 132 -5.25 28.34 -14.15
CA ASP A 132 -5.33 29.10 -15.39
C ASP A 132 -4.20 28.66 -16.33
N LYS A 133 -4.56 27.83 -17.31
CA LYS A 133 -3.64 27.30 -18.32
C LYS A 133 -3.08 28.38 -19.24
N SER A 134 -3.70 29.56 -19.27
CA SER A 134 -3.28 30.69 -20.10
C SER A 134 -2.25 31.60 -19.41
N ASN A 135 -2.09 31.50 -18.08
CA ASN A 135 -1.24 32.39 -17.30
C ASN A 135 -0.39 31.64 -16.27
N VAL A 136 0.48 30.74 -16.77
CA VAL A 136 1.44 30.01 -15.94
C VAL A 136 2.75 30.80 -15.89
N SER A 137 3.10 31.30 -14.70
CA SER A 137 4.40 31.92 -14.44
C SER A 137 5.39 30.90 -13.87
N ILE A 138 6.61 30.87 -14.40
CA ILE A 138 7.69 30.01 -13.93
C ILE A 138 8.74 30.92 -13.26
N PRO A 139 8.77 30.97 -11.93
CA PRO A 139 9.67 31.88 -11.23
C PRO A 139 11.12 31.39 -11.23
N ASP A 140 11.34 30.08 -11.37
CA ASP A 140 12.68 29.47 -11.29
C ASP A 140 12.74 28.15 -12.06
N VAL A 141 13.94 27.82 -12.56
CA VAL A 141 14.27 26.57 -13.24
C VAL A 141 15.66 26.12 -12.77
N GLU A 142 15.71 24.93 -12.15
CA GLU A 142 16.95 24.37 -11.59
C GLU A 142 17.34 23.07 -12.30
N LEU A 143 18.62 22.94 -12.65
CA LEU A 143 19.20 21.67 -13.07
C LEU A 143 19.68 20.89 -11.85
N LYS A 144 19.00 19.78 -11.52
CA LYS A 144 19.40 18.89 -10.42
C LYS A 144 20.27 17.76 -10.92
N GLU A 145 21.57 17.87 -10.68
CA GLU A 145 22.50 16.77 -10.90
C GLU A 145 22.32 15.71 -9.81
N SER A 146 22.35 14.44 -10.20
CA SER A 146 22.23 13.31 -9.28
C SER A 146 23.08 12.15 -9.81
N THR A 147 23.66 11.38 -8.89
CA THR A 147 24.48 10.21 -9.23
C THR A 147 23.74 8.95 -8.80
N THR A 148 23.81 7.90 -9.62
CA THR A 148 23.22 6.60 -9.28
C THR A 148 23.92 5.99 -8.08
N THR A 149 23.15 5.38 -7.20
CA THR A 149 23.68 4.62 -6.06
C THR A 149 23.59 3.13 -6.34
N LYS A 150 24.58 2.37 -5.86
CA LYS A 150 24.52 0.90 -5.92
C LYS A 150 23.25 0.37 -5.23
N PRO A 151 22.67 -0.75 -5.69
CA PRO A 151 21.57 -1.40 -4.99
C PRO A 151 21.95 -1.72 -3.53
N PRO A 152 21.01 -1.58 -2.57
CA PRO A 152 21.25 -1.99 -1.20
C PRO A 152 21.46 -3.50 -1.11
N LEU A 153 22.24 -3.93 -0.13
CA LEU A 153 22.35 -5.36 0.20
C LEU A 153 21.00 -5.88 0.71
N PHE A 154 20.76 -7.18 0.54
CA PHE A 154 19.56 -7.81 1.07
C PHE A 154 19.54 -7.76 2.60
N THR A 155 18.45 -7.22 3.15
CA THR A 155 17.97 -7.46 4.51
C THR A 155 17.10 -8.72 4.55
N GLU A 156 16.84 -9.27 5.74
CA GLU A 156 15.94 -10.43 5.91
C GLU A 156 14.59 -10.23 5.20
N ALA A 157 13.94 -9.08 5.41
CA ALA A 157 12.66 -8.77 4.76
C ALA A 157 12.77 -8.73 3.23
N SER A 158 13.82 -8.08 2.69
CA SER A 158 14.01 -7.99 1.24
C SER A 158 14.42 -9.34 0.62
N LEU A 159 15.11 -10.21 1.37
CA LEU A 159 15.44 -11.56 0.95
C LEU A 159 14.21 -12.46 0.95
N LEU A 160 13.39 -12.43 2.01
CA LEU A 160 12.09 -13.11 2.05
C LEU A 160 11.20 -12.70 0.86
N PHE A 161 11.16 -11.39 0.57
CA PHE A 161 10.45 -10.85 -0.58
C PHE A 161 11.02 -11.39 -1.90
N ALA A 162 12.35 -11.42 -2.05
CA ALA A 162 13.01 -11.96 -3.24
C ALA A 162 12.75 -13.46 -3.41
N MET A 163 12.78 -14.26 -2.34
CA MET A 163 12.46 -15.69 -2.36
C MET A 163 11.01 -15.93 -2.79
N TYR A 164 10.06 -15.17 -2.25
CA TYR A 164 8.64 -15.25 -2.64
C TYR A 164 8.43 -14.83 -4.10
N HIS A 165 9.11 -13.78 -4.55
CA HIS A 165 9.02 -13.25 -5.90
C HIS A 165 10.16 -13.70 -6.82
N ALA A 166 10.74 -14.88 -6.60
CA ALA A 166 11.91 -15.38 -7.34
C ALA A 166 11.70 -15.32 -8.86
N ALA A 167 10.47 -15.54 -9.33
CA ALA A 167 10.09 -15.41 -10.74
C ALA A 167 10.44 -14.05 -11.37
N LYS A 168 10.52 -12.95 -10.61
CA LYS A 168 10.91 -11.62 -11.12
C LYS A 168 12.36 -11.60 -11.62
N PHE A 169 13.21 -12.49 -11.10
CA PHE A 169 14.64 -12.55 -11.39
C PHE A 169 15.00 -13.63 -12.43
N GLU A 170 14.04 -14.45 -12.85
CA GLU A 170 14.27 -15.55 -13.79
C GLU A 170 14.04 -15.08 -15.24
N PRO A 171 15.07 -15.06 -16.11
CA PRO A 171 14.92 -14.66 -17.52
C PRO A 171 14.16 -15.70 -18.35
N ASN A 172 14.27 -16.99 -18.05
CA ASN A 172 13.62 -18.06 -18.81
C ASN A 172 12.11 -18.09 -18.53
N PRO A 173 11.24 -17.93 -19.55
CA PRO A 173 9.80 -17.87 -19.35
C PRO A 173 9.20 -19.16 -18.77
N ILE A 174 9.77 -20.34 -19.07
CA ILE A 174 9.28 -21.62 -18.58
C ILE A 174 9.55 -21.74 -17.08
N LEU A 175 10.80 -21.49 -16.66
CA LEU A 175 11.20 -21.52 -15.25
C LEU A 175 10.48 -20.43 -14.45
N ARG A 176 10.33 -19.23 -15.02
CA ARG A 176 9.57 -18.12 -14.42
C ARG A 176 8.13 -18.53 -14.11
N ASN A 177 7.46 -19.23 -15.02
CA ASN A 177 6.09 -19.68 -14.80
C ASN A 177 6.03 -20.76 -13.72
N SER A 178 6.96 -21.72 -13.75
CA SER A 178 7.08 -22.73 -12.68
C SER A 178 7.28 -22.09 -11.30
N LEU A 179 8.13 -21.06 -11.19
CA LEU A 179 8.33 -20.30 -9.95
C LEU A 179 7.09 -19.51 -9.51
N LYS A 180 6.26 -19.02 -10.44
CA LYS A 180 4.99 -18.36 -10.10
C LYS A 180 4.00 -19.35 -9.52
N GLU A 181 3.88 -20.53 -10.13
CA GLU A 181 3.00 -21.61 -9.69
C GLU A 181 3.41 -22.14 -8.31
N SER A 182 4.72 -22.30 -8.07
CA SER A 182 5.27 -22.73 -6.78
C SER A 182 5.28 -21.65 -5.70
N LYS A 183 4.86 -20.42 -6.01
CA LYS A 183 4.92 -19.24 -5.13
C LYS A 183 6.35 -18.92 -4.64
N GLY A 184 7.32 -19.04 -5.53
CA GLY A 184 8.72 -18.73 -5.31
C GLY A 184 9.56 -19.92 -4.80
N ILE A 185 10.63 -19.61 -4.07
CA ILE A 185 11.58 -20.57 -3.49
C ILE A 185 11.28 -20.75 -2.00
N GLY A 186 11.22 -22.00 -1.55
CA GLY A 186 10.79 -22.36 -0.21
C GLY A 186 9.28 -22.09 0.02
N THR A 187 8.71 -22.68 1.07
CA THR A 187 7.32 -22.41 1.46
C THR A 187 7.30 -21.33 2.55
N PRO A 188 6.20 -20.57 2.73
CA PRO A 188 6.15 -19.49 3.72
C PRO A 188 6.65 -19.87 5.13
N ALA A 189 6.40 -21.12 5.56
CA ALA A 189 6.79 -21.62 6.87
C ALA A 189 8.27 -22.03 6.99
N THR A 190 8.98 -22.28 5.89
CA THR A 190 10.37 -22.76 5.92
C THR A 190 11.41 -21.71 5.58
N ARG A 191 11.03 -20.61 4.91
CA ARG A 191 11.96 -19.54 4.51
C ARG A 191 12.72 -18.91 5.69
N PRO A 192 12.10 -18.57 6.83
CA PRO A 192 12.84 -17.97 7.95
C PRO A 192 13.98 -18.87 8.44
N THR A 193 13.72 -20.17 8.58
CA THR A 193 14.75 -21.15 8.97
C THR A 193 15.88 -21.25 7.95
N GLN A 194 15.56 -21.21 6.65
CA GLN A 194 16.57 -21.24 5.58
C GLN A 194 17.45 -19.99 5.56
N ILE A 195 16.92 -18.83 5.93
CA ILE A 195 17.71 -17.58 6.01
C ILE A 195 18.60 -17.58 7.25
N ALA A 196 18.15 -18.20 8.35
CA ALA A 196 18.89 -18.25 9.60
C ALA A 196 20.05 -19.27 9.59
N THR A 197 20.07 -20.21 8.63
CA THR A 197 21.11 -21.24 8.47
C THR A 197 22.24 -20.75 7.58
#